data_AF-A0A5K0WSM9-F1
#
_entry.id   AF-A0A5K0WSM9-F1
#
_cell.length_a   1.000
_cell.length_b   1.000
_cell.length_c   1.000
_cell.angle_alpha   90.00
_cell.angle_beta   90.00
_cell.angle_gamma   90.00
#
_symmetry.space_group_name_H-M   'P 1'
#
loop_
_entity.id
_entity.type
_entity.pdbx_description
1 polymer ?
#
loop_
_entity_poly.entity_id
_entity_poly.type
_entity_poly.pdbx_seq_one_letter_code
_entity_poly.pdbx_strand_id
1 'polypeptide(L)'
;SVYYAATDVVILKFMVEVCWAPMLAAFSVPLDQSEDEVILSECLEGFRHAIHVTAVMRMQTHRDAFVTSLAKFTSLHSAADIKQKNIDAIK
;
A
#
# COMPACT_ATOMS: atom_id res chain seq x y z
N SER A 1 8.13 24.51 1.90
CA SER A 1 7.18 24.07 2.93
C SER A 1 7.90 23.90 4.26
N VAL A 2 7.26 24.23 5.38
CA VAL A 2 7.80 23.98 6.73
C VAL A 2 7.21 22.66 7.23
N TYR A 3 8.06 21.73 7.65
CA TYR A 3 7.65 20.44 8.22
C TYR A 3 7.94 20.41 9.72
N TYR A 4 7.03 19.82 10.49
CA TYR A 4 7.19 19.61 11.93
C TYR A 4 7.27 18.11 12.21
N ALA A 5 8.23 17.71 13.03
CA ALA A 5 8.34 16.33 13.47
C ALA A 5 7.29 16.07 14.57
N ALA A 6 6.41 15.08 14.37
CA ALA A 6 5.53 14.58 15.40
C ALA A 6 6.21 13.42 16.13
N THR A 7 6.38 13.54 17.44
CA THR A 7 6.95 12.47 18.29
C THR A 7 5.87 11.60 18.94
N ASP A 8 4.60 12.04 18.90
CA ASP A 8 3.48 11.33 19.50
C ASP A 8 2.81 10.38 18.48
N VAL A 9 2.83 9.09 18.80
CA VAL A 9 2.23 8.02 18.01
C VAL A 9 0.71 8.21 17.87
N VAL A 10 0.06 8.87 18.83
CA VAL A 10 -1.38 9.18 18.77
C VAL A 10 -1.69 10.11 17.60
N ILE A 11 -0.86 11.12 17.37
CA ILE A 11 -1.02 12.05 16.24
C ILE A 11 -0.90 11.28 14.93
N LEU A 12 0.11 10.42 14.82
CA LEU A 12 0.33 9.62 13.62
C LEU A 12 -0.86 8.70 13.32
N LYS A 13 -1.50 8.12 14.35
CA LYS A 13 -2.70 7.29 14.18
C LYS A 13 -3.86 8.08 13.56
N PHE A 14 -4.10 9.32 14.01
CA PHE A 14 -5.14 10.18 13.41
C PHE A 14 -4.81 10.56 11.97
N MET A 15 -3.53 10.81 11.66
CA MET A 15 -3.12 11.08 10.29
C MET A 15 -3.44 9.89 9.38
N VAL A 16 -3.08 8.68 9.80
CA VAL A 16 -3.35 7.44 9.05
C VAL A 16 -4.85 7.17 8.90
N GLU A 17 -5.65 7.42 9.95
CA GLU A 17 -7.11 7.26 9.92
C GLU A 17 -7.77 8.10 8.82
N VAL A 18 -7.22 9.27 8.52
CA VAL A 18 -7.76 10.16 7.47
C VAL A 18 -7.19 9.81 6.09
N CYS A 19 -5.91 9.45 5.99
CA CYS A 19 -5.25 9.30 4.70
C CYS A 19 -5.23 7.87 4.14
N TRP A 20 -5.65 6.84 4.88
CA TRP A 20 -5.51 5.45 4.40
C TRP A 20 -6.26 5.16 3.09
N ALA A 21 -7.49 5.63 2.94
CA ALA A 21 -8.29 5.39 1.74
C ALA A 21 -7.69 6.07 0.49
N PRO A 22 -7.31 7.37 0.53
CA PRO A 22 -6.62 7.98 -0.59
C PRO A 22 -5.22 7.39 -0.84
N MET A 23 -4.48 6.95 0.19
CA MET A 23 -3.22 6.21 -0.01
C MET A 23 -3.48 4.89 -0.75
N LEU A 24 -4.48 4.11 -0.32
CA LEU A 24 -4.85 2.86 -0.96
C LEU A 24 -5.21 3.06 -2.43
N ALA A 25 -5.98 4.09 -2.75
CA ALA A 25 -6.30 4.45 -4.13
C ALA A 25 -5.05 4.88 -4.91
N ALA A 26 -4.21 5.73 -4.32
CA ALA A 26 -2.98 6.23 -4.94
C ALA A 26 -1.96 5.13 -5.24
N PHE A 27 -1.95 4.03 -4.48
CA PHE A 27 -1.09 2.88 -4.76
C PHE A 27 -1.77 1.90 -5.72
N SER A 28 -3.07 1.63 -5.53
CA SER A 28 -3.76 0.58 -6.30
C SER A 28 -3.96 0.98 -7.76
N VAL A 29 -4.36 2.23 -8.03
CA VAL A 29 -4.71 2.66 -9.39
C VAL A 29 -3.48 2.67 -10.32
N PRO A 30 -2.33 3.26 -9.94
CA PRO A 30 -1.16 3.23 -10.80
C PRO A 30 -0.53 1.83 -10.88
N LEU A 31 -0.61 1.03 -9.81
CA LEU A 31 -0.12 -0.36 -9.84
C LEU A 31 -0.89 -1.22 -10.86
N ASP A 32 -2.19 -0.96 -11.02
CA ASP A 32 -3.02 -1.63 -12.02
C ASP A 32 -2.71 -1.15 -13.45
N GLN A 33 -2.67 0.17 -13.64
CA GLN A 33 -2.71 0.81 -14.96
C GLN A 33 -1.34 1.14 -15.57
N SER A 34 -0.29 1.22 -14.76
CA SER A 34 1.05 1.54 -15.22
C SER A 34 1.82 0.29 -15.66
N GLU A 35 2.78 0.50 -16.56
CA GLU A 35 3.84 -0.45 -16.91
C GLU A 35 5.23 0.18 -16.67
N ASP A 36 5.30 1.38 -16.10
CA ASP A 36 6.55 2.05 -15.70
C ASP A 36 7.07 1.42 -14.39
N GLU A 37 8.26 0.81 -14.44
CA GLU A 37 8.88 0.12 -13.31
C GLU A 37 9.09 1.01 -12.08
N VAL A 38 9.39 2.29 -12.27
CA VAL A 38 9.56 3.24 -11.15
C VAL A 38 8.22 3.45 -10.46
N ILE A 39 7.14 3.68 -11.22
CA ILE A 39 5.81 3.83 -10.63
C ILE A 39 5.37 2.55 -9.90
N LEU A 40 5.61 1.39 -10.50
CA LEU A 40 5.25 0.11 -9.92
C LEU A 40 5.99 -0.15 -8.59
N SER A 41 7.30 0.10 -8.56
CA SER A 41 8.13 -0.07 -7.36
C SER A 41 7.70 0.87 -6.22
N GLU A 42 7.45 2.15 -6.51
CA GLU A 42 6.96 3.12 -5.53
C GLU A 42 5.58 2.74 -4.97
N CYS A 43 4.68 2.21 -5.81
CA CYS A 43 3.37 1.74 -5.35
C CYS A 43 3.49 0.53 -4.42
N LEU A 44 4.34 -0.44 -4.76
CA LEU A 44 4.60 -1.62 -3.93
C LEU A 44 5.24 -1.25 -2.59
N GLU A 45 6.17 -0.30 -2.59
CA GLU A 45 6.78 0.19 -1.36
C GLU A 45 5.76 0.98 -0.51
N GLY A 46 4.90 1.77 -1.15
CA GLY A 46 3.75 2.41 -0.51
C GLY A 46 2.84 1.41 0.20
N PHE A 47 2.49 0.30 -0.47
CA PHE A 47 1.76 -0.81 0.16
C PHE A 47 2.51 -1.40 1.34
N ARG A 48 3.80 -1.71 1.20
CA ARG A 48 4.63 -2.30 2.26
C ARG A 48 4.64 -1.42 3.50
N HIS A 49 4.88 -0.12 3.33
CA HIS A 49 4.88 0.85 4.42
C HIS A 49 3.49 1.04 5.04
N ALA A 50 2.43 1.16 4.24
CA ALA A 50 1.08 1.32 4.76
C ALA A 50 0.62 0.10 5.58
N ILE A 51 0.90 -1.12 5.11
CA ILE A 51 0.62 -2.36 5.85
C ILE A 51 1.43 -2.37 7.15
N HIS A 52 2.72 -2.02 7.11
CA HIS A 52 3.56 -2.00 8.31
C HIS A 52 3.05 -1.00 9.36
N VAL A 53 2.80 0.25 8.96
CA VAL A 53 2.33 1.32 9.84
C VAL A 53 0.97 0.96 10.48
N THR A 54 0.01 0.52 9.67
CA THR A 54 -1.32 0.14 10.15
C THR A 54 -1.27 -1.09 11.07
N ALA A 55 -0.37 -2.04 10.83
CA ALA A 55 -0.13 -3.17 11.72
C ALA A 55 0.45 -2.73 13.08
N VAL A 56 1.50 -1.91 13.09
CA VAL A 56 2.14 -1.40 14.33
C VAL A 56 1.15 -0.60 15.17
N MET A 57 0.25 0.17 14.54
CA MET A 57 -0.79 0.95 15.23
C MET A 57 -2.04 0.17 15.61
N ARG A 58 -2.07 -1.14 15.31
CA ARG A 58 -3.22 -2.03 15.55
C ARG A 58 -4.52 -1.56 14.87
N MET A 59 -4.40 -0.98 13.67
CA MET A 59 -5.53 -0.52 12.85
C MET A 59 -6.01 -1.65 11.92
N GLN A 60 -6.65 -2.67 12.50
CA GLN A 60 -6.97 -3.94 11.81
C GLN A 60 -7.72 -3.74 10.49
N THR A 61 -8.81 -2.97 10.49
CA THR A 61 -9.61 -2.72 9.27
C THR A 61 -8.79 -2.11 8.14
N HIS A 62 -7.91 -1.16 8.48
CA HIS A 62 -7.08 -0.45 7.50
C HIS A 62 -6.02 -1.39 6.93
N ARG A 63 -5.33 -2.11 7.82
CA ARG A 63 -4.33 -3.13 7.45
C ARG A 63 -4.95 -4.17 6.51
N ASP A 64 -6.10 -4.71 6.88
CA ASP A 64 -6.74 -5.78 6.13
C ASP A 64 -7.20 -5.29 4.74
N ALA A 65 -7.60 -4.01 4.61
CA ALA A 65 -7.88 -3.40 3.31
C ALA A 65 -6.64 -3.33 2.41
N PHE A 66 -5.49 -2.86 2.94
CA PHE A 66 -4.23 -2.85 2.18
C PHE A 66 -3.77 -4.25 1.79
N VAL A 67 -3.76 -5.20 2.74
CA VAL A 67 -3.35 -6.59 2.48
C VAL A 67 -4.25 -7.26 1.43
N THR A 68 -5.56 -7.09 1.56
CA THR A 68 -6.52 -7.66 0.59
C THR A 68 -6.34 -7.05 -0.79
N SER A 69 -6.06 -5.76 -0.90
CA SER A 69 -5.80 -5.12 -2.19
C SER A 69 -4.49 -5.62 -2.80
N LEU A 70 -3.40 -5.66 -2.03
CA LEU A 70 -2.11 -6.19 -2.50
C LEU A 70 -2.24 -7.65 -2.97
N ALA A 71 -2.99 -8.48 -2.23
CA ALA A 71 -3.24 -9.86 -2.61
C ALA A 71 -3.90 -9.99 -4.00
N LYS A 72 -4.78 -9.06 -4.39
CA LYS A 72 -5.38 -9.08 -5.74
C LYS A 72 -4.34 -8.89 -6.84
N PHE A 73 -3.31 -8.07 -6.59
CA PHE A 73 -2.24 -7.82 -7.55
C PHE A 73 -1.26 -8.99 -7.73
N THR A 74 -1.36 -10.05 -6.92
CA THR A 74 -0.53 -11.25 -7.11
C THR A 74 -0.99 -12.14 -8.27
N SER A 75 -2.21 -11.95 -8.77
CA SER A 75 -2.84 -12.77 -9.84
C SER A 75 -2.81 -14.29 -9.59
N LEU A 76 -2.74 -14.75 -8.34
CA LEU A 76 -2.65 -16.18 -7.99
C LEU A 76 -3.85 -17.03 -8.47
N HIS A 77 -4.97 -16.39 -8.80
CA HIS A 77 -6.15 -17.05 -9.36
C HIS A 77 -6.07 -17.29 -10.87
N SER A 78 -5.11 -16.67 -11.58
CA SER A 78 -4.86 -16.88 -13.01
C SER A 78 -3.35 -16.88 -13.30
N ALA A 79 -2.71 -18.04 -13.11
CA ALA A 79 -1.28 -18.19 -13.31
C ALA A 79 -0.82 -17.88 -14.75
N ALA A 80 -1.71 -18.07 -15.73
CA ALA A 80 -1.42 -17.79 -17.14
C ALA A 80 -1.25 -16.29 -17.44
N ASP A 81 -1.81 -15.41 -16.60
CA ASP A 81 -1.81 -13.95 -16.79
C ASP A 81 -0.76 -13.24 -15.91
N ILE A 82 0.09 -13.99 -15.20
CA ILE A 82 1.13 -13.43 -14.32
C ILE A 82 2.17 -12.68 -15.15
N LYS A 83 2.33 -11.40 -14.83
CA LYS A 83 3.40 -10.51 -15.33
C LYS A 83 4.42 -10.24 -14.24
N GLN A 84 5.53 -9.58 -14.60
CA GLN A 84 6.59 -9.19 -13.67
C GLN A 84 6.05 -8.41 -12.46
N LYS A 85 5.14 -7.44 -12.68
CA LYS A 85 4.51 -6.67 -11.59
C LYS A 85 3.74 -7.52 -10.57
N ASN A 86 3.15 -8.65 -11.01
CA ASN A 86 2.45 -9.56 -10.12
C ASN A 86 3.43 -10.40 -9.28
N ILE A 87 4.58 -10.76 -9.86
CA ILE A 87 5.67 -11.43 -9.14
C ILE A 87 6.25 -10.49 -8.09
N ASP A 88 6.44 -9.22 -8.42
CA ASP A 88 6.98 -8.24 -7.47
C ASP A 88 6.02 -7.92 -6.34
N ALA A 89 4.70 -8.03 -6.55
CA ALA A 89 3.70 -7.96 -5.50
C ALA A 89 3.73 -9.13 -4.49
N ILE A 90 4.40 -10.24 -4.81
CA ILE A 90 4.56 -11.40 -3.92
C ILE A 90 5.77 -11.24 -2.98
N LYS A 91 6.77 -10.44 -3.38
CA LYS A 91 8.03 -10.25 -2.64
C LYS A 91 7.88 -9.30 -1.45
#